data_AF-A0ABD1F7M7-F1
#
_entry.id   AF-A0ABD1F7M7-F1
#
_cell.length_a   1.000
_cell.length_b   1.000
_cell.length_c   1.000
_cell.angle_alpha   90.00
_cell.angle_beta   90.00
_cell.angle_gamma   90.00
#
_symmetry.space_group_name_H-M   'P 1'
#
loop_
_entity.id
_entity.type
_entity.pdbx_description
1 polymer ?
#
loop_
_entity_poly.entity_id
_entity_poly.type
_entity_poly.pdbx_seq_one_letter_code
_entity_poly.pdbx_strand_id
1 'polypeptide(L)'
;MSERTSMSSVDDDQLDEKLSIKSKIRKRWQLYAKILEMIFCCLCIGFIMEPAKKGDLAKIHFAHFALIFPTFFGYLITVSIFLIAKVMDDIIQYRTCFISSLIASCLFFVCGILLALDHKRQYIFEDFLYQPKPQLLEFHAVSTAFSFFNSILFGLEAYYIWKLKEDF
;
A
#
# COMPACT_ATOMS: atom_id res chain seq x y z
N MET A 1 -17.45 -52.00 14.25
CA MET A 1 -16.05 -51.98 13.75
C MET A 1 -15.98 -51.33 12.36
N SER A 2 -16.65 -50.18 12.16
CA SER A 2 -16.75 -49.48 10.86
C SER A 2 -16.58 -47.95 10.95
N GLU A 3 -16.45 -47.39 12.15
CA GLU A 3 -16.38 -45.92 12.36
C GLU A 3 -14.95 -45.35 12.39
N ARG A 4 -13.91 -46.18 12.56
CA ARG A 4 -12.52 -45.68 12.62
C ARG A 4 -11.89 -45.42 11.25
N THR A 5 -12.44 -45.98 10.19
CA THR A 5 -11.86 -45.85 8.84
C THR A 5 -12.31 -44.55 8.15
N SER A 6 -13.49 -44.02 8.49
CA SER A 6 -14.01 -42.77 7.94
C SER A 6 -13.38 -41.51 8.55
N MET A 7 -12.73 -41.61 9.71
CA MET A 7 -12.12 -40.44 10.36
C MET A 7 -10.69 -40.16 9.86
N SER A 8 -9.98 -41.18 9.34
CA SER A 8 -8.62 -40.99 8.79
C SER A 8 -8.62 -40.40 7.38
N SER A 9 -9.62 -40.72 6.54
CA SER A 9 -9.67 -40.23 5.15
C SER A 9 -10.09 -38.76 5.04
N VAL A 10 -10.84 -38.24 6.02
CA VAL A 10 -11.30 -36.84 6.04
C VAL A 10 -10.15 -35.87 6.34
N ASP A 11 -9.19 -36.27 7.16
CA ASP A 11 -8.04 -35.43 7.50
C ASP A 11 -7.01 -35.35 6.35
N ASP A 12 -6.81 -36.44 5.59
CA ASP A 12 -5.89 -36.45 4.45
C ASP A 12 -6.43 -35.63 3.26
N ASP A 13 -7.73 -35.73 2.94
CA ASP A 13 -8.36 -34.92 1.88
C ASP A 13 -8.37 -33.41 2.25
N GLN A 14 -8.59 -33.05 3.51
CA GLN A 14 -8.49 -31.67 4.00
C GLN A 14 -7.06 -31.12 3.94
N LEU A 15 -6.06 -31.98 4.18
CA LEU A 15 -4.65 -31.58 4.14
C LEU A 15 -4.19 -31.33 2.70
N ASP A 16 -4.57 -32.21 1.77
CA ASP A 16 -4.27 -32.07 0.34
C ASP A 16 -5.01 -30.88 -0.28
N GLU A 17 -6.26 -30.62 0.13
CA GLU A 17 -6.98 -29.42 -0.29
C GLU A 17 -6.31 -28.15 0.25
N LYS A 18 -5.89 -28.14 1.54
CA LYS A 18 -5.13 -27.00 2.11
C LYS A 18 -3.77 -26.79 1.45
N LEU A 19 -3.06 -27.85 1.09
CA LEU A 19 -1.77 -27.78 0.38
C LEU A 19 -1.95 -27.32 -1.07
N SER A 20 -3.02 -27.75 -1.74
CA SER A 20 -3.43 -27.32 -3.08
C SER A 20 -3.86 -25.84 -3.10
N ILE A 21 -4.61 -25.39 -2.10
CA ILE A 21 -4.99 -23.98 -1.95
C ILE A 21 -3.76 -23.12 -1.59
N LYS A 22 -2.90 -23.57 -0.67
CA LYS A 22 -1.63 -22.88 -0.36
C LYS A 22 -0.73 -22.75 -1.58
N SER A 23 -0.61 -23.78 -2.42
CA SER A 23 0.22 -23.74 -3.62
C SER A 23 -0.38 -22.85 -4.73
N LYS A 24 -1.71 -22.83 -4.88
CA LYS A 24 -2.41 -21.88 -5.77
C LYS A 24 -2.30 -20.43 -5.29
N ILE A 25 -2.44 -20.18 -3.99
CA ILE A 25 -2.24 -18.86 -3.36
C ILE A 25 -0.77 -18.43 -3.49
N ARG A 26 0.17 -19.35 -3.29
CA ARG A 26 1.60 -19.10 -3.49
C ARG A 26 1.96 -18.79 -4.93
N LYS A 27 1.20 -19.27 -5.93
CA LYS A 27 1.37 -18.85 -7.34
C LYS A 27 0.81 -17.46 -7.64
N ARG A 28 -0.17 -16.98 -6.86
CA ARG A 28 -0.87 -15.70 -7.12
C ARG A 28 -0.61 -14.63 -6.05
N TRP A 29 0.27 -14.90 -5.09
CA TRP A 29 0.52 -14.02 -3.94
C TRP A 29 0.92 -12.60 -4.36
N GLN A 30 1.71 -12.49 -5.44
CA GLN A 30 2.17 -11.23 -6.01
C GLN A 30 1.04 -10.37 -6.57
N LEU A 31 0.01 -11.01 -7.15
CA LEU A 31 -1.17 -10.32 -7.65
C LEU A 31 -2.03 -9.82 -6.49
N TYR A 32 -2.19 -10.63 -5.44
CA TYR A 32 -2.88 -10.20 -4.22
C TYR A 32 -2.15 -9.05 -3.52
N ALA A 33 -0.83 -9.08 -3.45
CA ALA A 33 -0.02 -8.00 -2.89
C ALA A 33 -0.26 -6.69 -3.66
N LYS A 34 -0.16 -6.71 -5.00
CA LYS A 34 -0.41 -5.53 -5.83
C LYS A 34 -1.83 -4.97 -5.71
N ILE A 35 -2.85 -5.83 -5.64
CA ILE A 35 -4.23 -5.39 -5.43
C ILE A 35 -4.39 -4.72 -4.06
N LEU A 36 -3.82 -5.32 -3.03
CA LEU A 36 -3.90 -4.79 -1.67
C LEU A 36 -3.21 -3.43 -1.58
N GLU A 37 -2.02 -3.28 -2.15
CA GLU A 37 -1.32 -2.00 -2.22
C GLU A 37 -2.13 -0.92 -2.98
N MET A 38 -2.79 -1.30 -4.07
CA MET A 38 -3.66 -0.39 -4.83
C MET A 38 -4.82 0.13 -3.97
N ILE A 39 -5.45 -0.76 -3.18
CA ILE A 39 -6.55 -0.38 -2.27
C ILE A 39 -6.06 0.62 -1.23
N PHE A 40 -4.93 0.35 -0.57
CA PHE A 40 -4.38 1.27 0.42
C PHE A 40 -3.96 2.61 -0.18
N CYS A 41 -3.41 2.61 -1.41
CA CYS A 41 -3.08 3.83 -2.13
C CYS A 41 -4.33 4.67 -2.42
N CYS A 42 -5.42 4.05 -2.89
CA CYS A 42 -6.71 4.71 -3.11
C CYS A 42 -7.29 5.31 -1.82
N LEU A 43 -7.18 4.60 -0.69
CA LEU A 43 -7.61 5.12 0.61
C LEU A 43 -6.80 6.36 1.01
N CYS A 44 -5.47 6.33 0.87
CA CYS A 44 -4.63 7.49 1.15
C CYS A 44 -5.00 8.71 0.28
N ILE A 45 -5.24 8.51 -1.02
CA ILE A 45 -5.66 9.60 -1.90
C ILE A 45 -7.02 10.16 -1.46
N GLY A 46 -7.97 9.30 -1.10
CA GLY A 46 -9.27 9.71 -0.58
C GLY A 46 -9.14 10.62 0.65
N PHE A 47 -8.29 10.24 1.60
CA PHE A 47 -8.02 11.04 2.80
C PHE A 47 -7.27 12.35 2.52
N ILE A 48 -6.44 12.43 1.47
CA ILE A 48 -5.70 13.66 1.09
C ILE A 48 -6.59 14.62 0.27
N MET A 49 -7.55 14.10 -0.51
CA MET A 49 -8.46 14.93 -1.31
C MET A 49 -9.42 15.77 -0.46
N GLU A 50 -9.80 15.24 0.70
CA GLU A 50 -10.72 15.90 1.62
C GLU A 50 -10.18 17.22 2.24
N PRO A 51 -8.93 17.30 2.74
CA PRO A 51 -8.32 18.56 3.15
C PRO A 51 -8.01 19.49 1.96
N ALA A 52 -7.72 18.95 0.77
CA ALA A 52 -7.45 19.74 -0.43
C ALA A 52 -8.69 20.53 -0.90
N LYS A 53 -9.87 19.91 -0.84
CA LYS A 53 -11.15 20.52 -1.26
C LYS A 53 -11.62 21.62 -0.31
N LYS A 54 -11.20 21.58 0.96
CA LYS A 54 -11.56 22.58 1.97
C LYS A 54 -10.71 23.87 1.90
N GLY A 55 -9.80 23.98 0.92
CA GLY A 55 -9.29 25.25 0.40
C GLY A 55 -8.28 26.03 1.25
N ASP A 56 -8.21 25.82 2.57
CA ASP A 56 -7.30 26.57 3.44
C ASP A 56 -5.85 26.08 3.41
N LEU A 57 -5.60 24.78 3.23
CA LEU A 57 -4.23 24.23 3.18
C LEU A 57 -3.53 24.46 1.82
N ALA A 58 -4.30 24.46 0.73
CA ALA A 58 -3.74 24.51 -0.62
C ALA A 58 -2.99 25.81 -0.90
N LYS A 59 -3.44 26.94 -0.35
CA LYS A 59 -2.82 28.25 -0.60
C LYS A 59 -1.47 28.44 0.08
N ILE A 60 -1.20 27.73 1.17
CA ILE A 60 0.00 27.97 2.00
C ILE A 60 1.10 26.95 1.69
N HIS A 61 0.79 25.71 1.25
CA HIS A 61 1.76 24.60 1.14
C HIS A 61 1.75 23.84 -0.21
N PHE A 62 1.72 24.57 -1.33
CA PHE A 62 1.82 23.98 -2.67
C PHE A 62 3.05 23.09 -2.89
N ALA A 63 4.19 23.38 -2.25
CA ALA A 63 5.44 22.65 -2.49
C ALA A 63 5.42 21.20 -1.98
N HIS A 64 4.84 20.96 -0.80
CA HIS A 64 4.70 19.59 -0.27
C HIS A 64 3.61 18.84 -1.01
N PHE A 65 2.51 19.52 -1.31
CA PHE A 65 1.40 18.95 -2.08
C PHE A 65 1.83 18.52 -3.50
N ALA A 66 2.70 19.30 -4.14
CA ALA A 66 3.28 19.00 -5.44
C ALA A 66 4.21 17.78 -5.45
N LEU A 67 4.68 17.29 -4.30
CA LEU A 67 5.49 16.07 -4.21
C LEU A 67 4.62 14.86 -3.84
N ILE A 68 3.65 15.07 -2.96
CA ILE A 68 2.69 14.06 -2.52
C ILE A 68 1.86 13.57 -3.72
N PHE A 69 1.21 14.48 -4.45
CA PHE A 69 0.30 14.11 -5.54
C PHE A 69 0.94 13.24 -6.64
N PRO A 70 2.08 13.64 -7.22
CA PRO A 70 2.74 12.85 -8.26
C PRO A 70 3.25 11.51 -7.74
N THR A 71 3.61 11.41 -6.46
CA THR A 71 4.04 10.14 -5.85
C THR A 71 2.89 9.14 -5.84
N PHE A 72 1.71 9.56 -5.38
CA PHE A 72 0.51 8.72 -5.35
C PHE A 72 0.02 8.36 -6.77
N PHE A 73 -0.04 9.34 -7.68
CA PHE A 73 -0.44 9.11 -9.06
C PHE A 73 0.55 8.25 -9.83
N GLY A 74 1.85 8.52 -9.70
CA GLY A 74 2.92 7.77 -10.35
C GLY A 74 2.94 6.31 -9.89
N TYR A 75 2.68 6.07 -8.60
CA TYR A 75 2.54 4.71 -8.09
C TYR A 75 1.30 4.00 -8.64
N LEU A 76 0.13 4.66 -8.70
CA LEU A 76 -1.07 4.08 -9.33
C LEU A 76 -0.84 3.67 -10.79
N ILE A 77 -0.16 4.52 -11.55
CA ILE A 77 0.22 4.22 -12.94
C ILE A 77 1.15 3.02 -12.98
N THR A 78 2.15 2.98 -12.11
CA THR A 78 3.12 1.88 -12.03
C THR A 78 2.43 0.54 -11.74
N VAL A 79 1.53 0.48 -10.76
CA VAL A 79 0.73 -0.72 -10.45
C VAL A 79 -0.15 -1.13 -11.62
N SER A 80 -0.78 -0.15 -12.28
CA SER A 80 -1.64 -0.41 -13.43
C SER A 80 -0.87 -1.06 -14.58
N ILE A 81 0.36 -0.61 -14.84
CA ILE A 81 1.24 -1.22 -15.85
C ILE A 81 1.57 -2.67 -15.48
N PHE A 82 1.91 -2.95 -14.22
CA PHE A 82 2.16 -4.33 -13.76
C PHE A 82 0.91 -5.22 -13.89
N LEU A 83 -0.27 -4.67 -13.62
CA LEU A 83 -1.53 -5.40 -13.76
C LEU A 83 -1.82 -5.73 -15.23
N ILE A 84 -1.64 -4.76 -16.13
CA ILE A 84 -1.87 -4.93 -17.57
C ILE A 84 -0.89 -5.97 -18.14
N ALA A 85 0.39 -5.90 -17.78
CA ALA A 85 1.37 -6.87 -18.24
C ALA A 85 1.02 -8.30 -17.81
N LYS A 86 0.49 -8.47 -16.61
CA LYS A 86 0.00 -9.77 -16.12
C LYS A 86 -1.23 -10.27 -16.88
N VAL A 87 -2.11 -9.38 -17.31
CA VAL A 87 -3.26 -9.72 -18.18
C VAL A 87 -2.78 -10.13 -19.58
N MET A 88 -1.67 -9.56 -20.05
CA MET A 88 -1.05 -9.92 -21.33
C MET A 88 -0.18 -11.19 -21.26
N ASP A 89 -0.09 -11.83 -20.09
CA ASP A 89 0.78 -12.99 -19.81
C ASP A 89 2.26 -12.71 -20.15
N ASP A 90 2.67 -11.44 -20.03
CA ASP A 90 4.03 -11.01 -20.30
C ASP A 90 4.91 -11.25 -19.06
N ILE A 91 6.10 -11.82 -19.28
CA ILE A 91 7.00 -12.23 -18.20
C ILE A 91 7.80 -11.01 -17.76
N ILE A 92 7.37 -10.39 -16.65
CA ILE A 92 8.11 -9.28 -16.07
C ILE A 92 9.28 -9.82 -15.26
N GLN A 93 10.48 -9.33 -15.60
CA GLN A 93 11.69 -9.63 -14.84
C GLN A 93 11.56 -9.19 -13.38
N TYR A 94 11.87 -10.11 -12.46
CA TYR A 94 11.82 -9.87 -11.01
C TYR A 94 12.58 -8.61 -10.55
N ARG A 95 13.63 -8.23 -11.28
CA ARG A 95 14.46 -7.04 -10.99
C ARG A 95 13.65 -5.75 -11.09
N THR A 96 12.78 -5.64 -12.08
CA THR A 96 11.97 -4.43 -12.30
C THR A 96 10.93 -4.30 -11.20
N CYS A 97 10.30 -5.40 -10.79
CA CYS A 97 9.35 -5.41 -9.67
C CYS A 97 10.03 -5.11 -8.33
N PHE A 98 11.22 -5.66 -8.10
CA PHE A 98 11.97 -5.35 -6.89
C PHE A 98 12.36 -3.87 -6.80
N ILE A 99 12.92 -3.31 -7.89
CA ILE A 99 13.34 -1.91 -7.93
C ILE A 99 12.12 -0.98 -7.80
N SER A 100 11.00 -1.29 -8.47
CA SER A 100 9.79 -0.46 -8.38
C SER A 100 9.20 -0.46 -6.97
N SER A 101 9.12 -1.61 -6.30
CA SER A 101 8.63 -1.69 -4.92
C SER A 101 9.59 -1.02 -3.93
N LEU A 102 10.91 -1.10 -4.15
CA LEU A 102 11.89 -0.40 -3.33
C LEU A 102 11.77 1.12 -3.46
N ILE A 103 11.68 1.64 -4.69
CA ILE A 103 11.48 3.07 -4.95
C ILE A 103 10.15 3.53 -4.35
N ALA A 104 9.08 2.76 -4.51
CA ALA A 104 7.79 3.05 -3.89
C ALA A 104 7.91 3.13 -2.36
N SER A 105 8.53 2.15 -1.71
CA SER A 105 8.72 2.15 -0.25
C SER A 105 9.43 3.43 0.24
N CYS A 106 10.51 3.82 -0.45
CA CYS A 106 11.26 5.05 -0.14
C CYS A 106 10.41 6.30 -0.34
N LEU A 107 9.67 6.39 -1.46
CA LEU A 107 8.81 7.53 -1.75
C LEU A 107 7.68 7.67 -0.73
N PHE A 108 7.00 6.57 -0.37
CA PHE A 108 5.95 6.58 0.65
C PHE A 108 6.48 6.89 2.05
N PHE A 109 7.71 6.48 2.36
CA PHE A 109 8.37 6.84 3.60
C PHE A 109 8.65 8.35 3.68
N VAL A 110 9.24 8.92 2.62
CA VAL A 110 9.48 10.37 2.51
C VAL A 110 8.17 11.14 2.57
N CYS A 111 7.13 10.64 1.88
CA CYS A 111 5.78 11.20 1.90
C CYS A 111 5.21 11.22 3.32
N GLY A 112 5.34 10.11 4.07
CA GLY A 112 4.93 10.02 5.47
C GLY A 112 5.66 11.01 6.39
N ILE A 113 6.96 11.20 6.19
CA ILE A 113 7.75 12.20 6.92
C ILE A 113 7.26 13.62 6.59
N LEU A 114 7.04 13.93 5.32
CA LEU A 114 6.54 15.24 4.90
C LEU A 114 5.17 15.54 5.51
N LEU A 115 4.25 14.58 5.48
CA LEU A 115 2.94 14.66 6.12
C LEU A 115 3.04 14.87 7.64
N ALA A 116 3.98 14.19 8.31
CA ALA A 116 4.22 14.35 9.74
C ALA A 116 4.83 15.72 10.10
N LEU A 117 5.75 16.24 9.28
CA LEU A 117 6.31 17.58 9.45
C LEU A 117 5.24 18.65 9.23
N ASP A 118 4.37 18.45 8.24
CA ASP A 118 3.25 19.34 7.96
C ASP A 118 2.27 19.38 9.13
N HIS A 119 1.93 18.23 9.71
CA HIS A 119 1.13 18.14 10.93
C HIS A 119 1.73 18.96 12.09
N LYS A 120 3.04 18.81 12.33
CA LYS A 120 3.73 19.52 13.41
C LYS A 120 3.75 21.03 13.19
N ARG A 121 3.88 21.47 11.94
CA ARG A 121 3.90 22.88 11.56
C ARG A 121 2.52 23.51 11.64
N GLN A 122 1.49 22.79 11.19
CA GLN A 122 0.10 23.23 11.25
C GLN A 122 -0.38 23.39 12.70
N TYR A 123 0.00 22.46 13.59
CA TYR A 123 -0.27 22.57 15.02
C TYR A 123 0.28 23.89 15.61
N ILE A 124 1.52 24.26 15.27
CA ILE A 124 2.16 25.50 15.75
C ILE A 124 1.50 26.76 15.17
N PHE A 125 1.03 26.72 13.93
CA PHE A 125 0.40 27.88 13.27
C PHE A 125 -1.05 28.08 13.74
N GLU A 126 -1.81 27.00 13.96
CA GLU A 126 -3.20 27.08 14.44
C GLU A 126 -3.28 27.54 15.89
N ASP A 127 -2.38 27.06 16.77
CA ASP A 127 -2.30 27.55 18.17
C ASP A 127 -2.04 29.06 18.28
N PHE A 128 -1.42 29.67 17.25
CA PHE A 128 -1.07 31.10 17.28
C PHE A 128 -2.11 32.02 16.62
N LEU A 129 -2.93 31.54 15.66
CA LEU A 129 -3.74 32.44 14.82
C LEU A 129 -5.22 32.05 14.61
N TYR A 130 -5.71 30.85 14.93
CA TYR A 130 -7.12 30.50 14.61
C TYR A 130 -7.68 29.30 15.37
N GLN A 131 -8.98 29.31 15.71
CA GLN A 131 -9.66 28.21 16.42
C GLN A 131 -9.48 26.85 15.69
N PRO A 132 -8.96 25.82 16.37
CA PRO A 132 -8.66 24.53 15.76
C PRO A 132 -9.95 23.82 15.36
N LYS A 133 -10.06 23.41 14.09
CA LYS A 133 -11.12 22.48 13.64
C LYS A 133 -10.60 21.05 13.82
N PRO A 134 -10.99 20.34 14.89
CA PRO A 134 -10.38 19.05 15.26
C PRO A 134 -10.49 17.98 14.15
N GLN A 135 -11.52 18.08 13.32
CA GLN A 135 -11.79 17.12 12.24
C GLN A 135 -10.69 17.11 11.16
N LEU A 136 -10.06 18.25 10.83
CA LEU A 136 -9.01 18.27 9.80
C LEU A 136 -7.72 17.59 10.30
N LEU A 137 -7.39 17.79 11.58
CA LEU A 137 -6.20 17.20 12.20
C LEU A 137 -6.27 15.67 12.23
N GLU A 138 -7.45 15.11 12.53
CA GLU A 138 -7.67 13.66 12.57
C GLU A 138 -7.48 13.02 11.19
N PHE A 139 -8.01 13.62 10.12
CA PHE A 139 -7.82 13.10 8.76
C PHE A 139 -6.35 13.10 8.33
N HIS A 140 -5.59 14.14 8.71
CA HIS A 140 -4.15 14.22 8.38
C HIS A 140 -3.33 13.17 9.14
N ALA A 141 -3.63 12.95 10.42
CA ALA A 141 -2.99 11.94 11.24
C ALA A 141 -3.26 10.52 10.70
N VAL A 142 -4.51 10.24 10.30
CA VAL A 142 -4.89 8.97 9.69
C VAL A 142 -4.17 8.75 8.36
N SER A 143 -4.11 9.75 7.49
CA SER A 143 -3.37 9.68 6.22
C SER A 143 -1.87 9.41 6.45
N THR A 144 -1.27 10.10 7.42
CA THR A 144 0.15 9.91 7.80
C THR A 144 0.40 8.47 8.26
N ALA A 145 -0.45 7.93 9.13
CA ALA A 145 -0.35 6.55 9.60
C ALA A 145 -0.46 5.56 8.43
N PHE A 146 -1.43 5.74 7.53
CA PHE A 146 -1.58 4.90 6.34
C PHE A 146 -0.38 4.97 5.39
N SER A 147 0.28 6.13 5.25
CA SER A 147 1.50 6.26 4.44
C SER A 147 2.66 5.43 5.02
N PHE A 148 2.82 5.40 6.34
CA PHE A 148 3.80 4.52 7.00
C PHE A 148 3.46 3.04 6.83
N PHE A 149 2.18 2.68 6.98
CA PHE A 149 1.74 1.31 6.71
C PHE A 149 2.04 0.89 5.28
N ASN A 150 1.79 1.75 4.29
CA ASN A 150 2.14 1.51 2.90
C ASN A 150 3.64 1.31 2.71
N SER A 151 4.47 2.16 3.31
CA SER A 151 5.93 2.00 3.25
C SER A 151 6.39 0.64 3.78
N ILE A 152 5.82 0.17 4.89
CA ILE A 152 6.10 -1.16 5.46
C ILE A 152 5.63 -2.25 4.50
N LEU A 153 4.44 -2.10 3.91
CA LEU A 153 3.86 -3.07 2.99
C LEU A 153 4.75 -3.26 1.75
N PHE A 154 5.23 -2.16 1.18
CA PHE A 154 6.22 -2.18 0.09
C PHE A 154 7.55 -2.80 0.50
N GLY A 155 8.01 -2.52 1.73
CA GLY A 155 9.23 -3.11 2.27
C GLY A 155 9.10 -4.63 2.41
N LEU A 156 7.95 -5.10 2.90
CA LEU A 156 7.64 -6.53 3.00
C LEU A 156 7.53 -7.15 1.60
N GLU A 157 6.84 -6.51 0.66
CA GLU A 157 6.74 -7.00 -0.72
C GLU A 157 8.14 -7.13 -1.36
N ALA A 158 8.98 -6.11 -1.26
CA ALA A 158 10.35 -6.13 -1.76
C ALA A 158 11.19 -7.24 -1.09
N TYR A 159 11.05 -7.43 0.22
CA TYR A 159 11.70 -8.51 0.95
C TYR A 159 11.22 -9.90 0.48
N TYR A 160 9.92 -10.08 0.28
CA TYR A 160 9.37 -11.34 -0.23
C TYR A 160 9.81 -11.62 -1.67
N ILE A 161 9.84 -10.61 -2.55
CA ILE A 161 10.37 -10.73 -3.93
C ILE A 161 11.83 -11.15 -3.89
N TRP A 162 12.66 -10.51 -3.05
CA TRP A 162 14.06 -10.89 -2.87
C TRP A 162 14.20 -12.33 -2.39
N LYS A 163 13.37 -12.75 -1.43
CA LYS A 163 13.45 -14.07 -0.81
C LYS A 163 12.98 -15.18 -1.75
N LEU A 164 11.94 -14.95 -2.55
CA LEU A 164 11.42 -15.96 -3.47
C LEU A 164 12.27 -16.06 -4.75
N LYS A 165 12.88 -14.97 -5.25
CA LYS A 165 13.59 -14.93 -6.54
C LYS A 165 12.83 -15.61 -7.70
N GLU A 166 11.50 -15.68 -7.60
CA GLU A 166 10.65 -16.21 -8.65
C GLU A 166 10.32 -15.07 -9.63
N ASP A 167 10.44 -15.36 -10.93
CA ASP A 167 10.01 -14.47 -12.01
C ASP A 167 8.48 -14.26 -11.96
N PHE A 168 8.02 -13.07 -12.37
CA PHE A 168 6.64 -12.58 -12.15
C PHE A 168 5.61 -13.15 -13.14
#